data_AF-A0A1H1AJN2-F1
#
_entry.id   AF-A0A1H1AJN2-F1
#
_cell.length_a   1.000
_cell.length_b   1.000
_cell.length_c   1.000
_cell.angle_alpha   90.00
_cell.angle_beta   90.00
_cell.angle_gamma   90.00
#
_symmetry.space_group_name_H-M   'P 1'
#
loop_
_entity.id
_entity.type
_entity.pdbx_description
1 polymer ?
#
loop_
_entity_poly.entity_id
_entity_poly.type
_entity_poly.pdbx_seq_one_letter_code
_entity_poly.pdbx_strand_id
1 'polypeptide(L)'
;MFGLGEPLRGHRRLRTVLGVLLATAVVVHLARALAIPMSSYKTTCIGLALAYGVILLMVLVGERWGYTAAAVFPLTAVVLGDYCGAIRAGSLNTVDVVVDLAIVPAAIMMLRAHPRPEPAAA
;
A
#
# COMPACT_ATOMS: atom_id res chain seq x y z
N MET A 1 -10.71 -28.13 -23.22
CA MET A 1 -9.93 -26.87 -23.25
C MET A 1 -10.52 -25.91 -22.22
N PHE A 2 -10.07 -25.98 -20.97
CA PHE A 2 -10.54 -25.08 -19.89
C PHE A 2 -9.43 -24.08 -19.54
N GLY A 3 -9.68 -22.80 -19.82
CA GLY A 3 -9.51 -21.74 -18.83
C GLY A 3 -8.12 -21.32 -18.37
N LEU A 4 -7.06 -21.31 -19.19
CA LEU A 4 -5.79 -20.64 -18.80
C LEU A 4 -5.90 -19.09 -18.77
N GLY A 5 -6.97 -18.51 -19.32
CA GLY A 5 -7.19 -17.06 -19.35
C GLY A 5 -7.77 -16.46 -18.06
N GLU A 6 -8.44 -17.26 -17.23
CA GLU A 6 -9.08 -16.84 -15.97
C GLU A 6 -8.08 -16.42 -14.87
N PRO A 7 -7.02 -17.20 -14.55
CA PRO A 7 -6.09 -16.85 -13.47
C PRO A 7 -5.28 -15.58 -13.78
N LEU A 8 -4.91 -15.37 -15.04
CA LEU A 8 -4.17 -14.17 -15.49
C LEU A 8 -5.03 -12.90 -15.42
N ARG A 9 -6.34 -13.00 -15.70
CA ARG A 9 -7.28 -11.88 -15.57
C ARG A 9 -7.49 -11.50 -14.11
N GLY A 10 -7.62 -12.49 -13.22
CA GLY A 10 -7.71 -12.28 -11.78
C GLY A 10 -6.48 -11.58 -11.20
N HIS A 11 -5.29 -12.00 -11.61
CA HIS A 11 -4.03 -11.37 -11.22
C HIS A 11 -3.95 -9.90 -11.67
N ARG A 12 -4.26 -9.60 -12.94
CA ARG A 12 -4.28 -8.21 -13.43
C ARG A 12 -5.27 -7.33 -12.67
N ARG A 13 -6.49 -7.83 -12.42
CA ARG A 13 -7.52 -7.08 -11.67
C ARG A 13 -7.08 -6.81 -10.24
N LEU A 14 -6.55 -7.80 -9.54
CA LEU A 14 -6.12 -7.64 -8.16
C LEU A 14 -4.91 -6.67 -8.05
N ARG A 15 -4.01 -6.68 -9.05
CA ARG A 15 -2.92 -5.70 -9.13
C ARG A 15 -3.45 -4.28 -9.35
N THR A 16 -4.46 -4.11 -10.20
CA THR A 16 -5.13 -2.81 -10.38
C THR A 16 -5.82 -2.36 -9.09
N VAL A 17 -6.55 -3.24 -8.40
CA VAL A 17 -7.19 -2.92 -7.12
C VAL A 17 -6.16 -2.49 -6.08
N LEU A 18 -5.08 -3.24 -5.92
CA LEU A 18 -3.99 -2.89 -5.01
C LEU A 18 -3.35 -1.54 -5.39
N GLY A 19 -3.13 -1.31 -6.69
CA GLY A 19 -2.62 -0.04 -7.19
C GLY A 19 -3.55 1.13 -6.90
N VAL A 20 -4.86 0.97 -7.06
CA VAL A 20 -5.86 2.00 -6.74
C VAL A 20 -5.87 2.31 -5.24
N LEU A 21 -5.80 1.28 -4.38
CA LEU A 21 -5.74 1.46 -2.93
C LEU A 21 -4.48 2.25 -2.52
N LEU A 22 -3.31 1.85 -3.04
CA LEU A 22 -2.05 2.53 -2.78
C LEU A 22 -2.07 3.98 -3.31
N ALA A 23 -2.59 4.22 -4.51
CA ALA A 23 -2.72 5.56 -5.07
C ALA A 23 -3.65 6.44 -4.22
N THR A 24 -4.75 5.88 -3.72
CA THR A 24 -5.66 6.58 -2.82
C THR A 24 -4.95 6.99 -1.53
N ALA A 25 -4.18 6.08 -0.92
CA ALA A 25 -3.38 6.38 0.27
C ALA A 25 -2.38 7.53 0.02
N VAL A 26 -1.67 7.52 -1.11
CA VAL A 26 -0.76 8.61 -1.50
C VAL A 26 -1.50 9.95 -1.57
N VAL A 27 -2.63 10.00 -2.27
CA VAL A 27 -3.40 11.23 -2.45
C VAL A 27 -3.92 11.76 -1.12
N VAL A 28 -4.42 10.87 -0.23
CA VAL A 28 -4.92 11.26 1.08
C VAL A 28 -3.81 11.87 1.96
N HIS A 29 -2.65 11.21 2.04
CA HIS A 29 -1.54 11.74 2.82
C HIS A 29 -0.98 13.05 2.24
N LEU A 30 -0.93 13.19 0.91
CA LEU A 30 -0.49 14.42 0.26
C LEU A 30 -1.48 15.57 0.49
N ALA A 31 -2.79 15.31 0.37
CA ALA A 31 -3.83 16.29 0.66
C ALA A 31 -3.75 16.80 2.11
N ARG A 32 -3.47 15.91 3.07
CA ARG A 32 -3.25 16.32 4.47
C ARG A 32 -2.00 17.15 4.67
N ALA A 33 -0.90 16.77 4.04
CA ALA A 33 0.33 17.56 4.10
C ALA A 33 0.14 18.99 3.58
N LEU A 34 -0.76 19.17 2.61
CA LEU A 34 -1.11 20.49 2.06
C LEU A 34 -2.09 21.27 2.96
N ALA A 35 -3.01 20.59 3.63
CA ALA A 35 -4.03 21.21 4.47
C ALA A 35 -3.53 21.70 5.84
N ILE A 36 -2.35 21.24 6.30
CA ILE A 36 -1.87 21.49 7.66
C ILE A 36 -0.67 22.46 7.64
N PRO A 37 -0.70 23.57 8.42
CA PRO A 37 0.44 24.48 8.53
C PRO A 37 1.65 23.80 9.21
N MET A 38 2.86 24.30 8.91
CA MET A 38 4.16 23.70 9.25
C MET A 38 4.21 23.09 10.66
N SER A 39 4.19 21.76 10.72
CA SER A 39 4.30 20.97 11.94
C SER A 39 5.00 19.64 11.61
N SER A 40 5.56 18.97 12.61
CA SER A 40 6.17 17.64 12.45
C SER A 40 5.19 16.59 11.87
N TYR A 41 3.88 16.84 11.95
CA TYR A 41 2.86 16.01 11.33
C TYR A 41 2.86 16.12 9.79
N LYS A 42 3.11 17.31 9.24
CA LYS A 42 3.22 17.52 7.78
C LYS A 42 4.37 16.70 7.17
N THR A 43 5.53 16.67 7.84
CA THR A 43 6.68 15.87 7.39
C THR A 43 6.38 14.37 7.39
N THR A 44 5.63 13.89 8.40
CA THR A 44 5.18 12.49 8.45
C THR A 44 4.24 12.17 7.30
N CYS A 45 3.25 13.03 7.02
CA CYS A 45 2.33 12.82 5.89
C CYS A 45 3.06 12.80 4.54
N ILE A 46 4.05 13.68 4.33
CA ILE A 46 4.86 13.67 3.09
C ILE A 46 5.67 12.38 3.00
N GLY A 47 6.29 11.95 4.10
CA GLY A 47 7.05 10.70 4.17
C GLY A 47 6.18 9.47 3.84
N LEU A 48 4.96 9.41 4.39
CA LEU A 48 3.99 8.35 4.09
C LEU A 48 3.56 8.38 2.62
N ALA A 49 3.22 9.56 2.09
CA ALA A 49 2.85 9.71 0.68
C ALA A 49 3.98 9.24 -0.26
N LEU A 50 5.23 9.57 0.06
CA LEU A 50 6.39 9.11 -0.68
C LEU A 50 6.56 7.59 -0.59
N ALA A 51 6.51 7.02 0.61
CA ALA A 51 6.67 5.58 0.80
C ALA A 51 5.58 4.78 0.08
N TYR A 52 4.31 5.16 0.24
CA TYR A 52 3.21 4.55 -0.52
C TYR A 52 3.37 4.74 -2.04
N GLY A 53 3.91 5.87 -2.49
CA GLY A 53 4.22 6.13 -3.89
C GLY A 53 5.30 5.20 -4.45
N VAL A 54 6.37 4.94 -3.70
CA VAL A 54 7.40 3.97 -4.08
C VAL A 54 6.83 2.56 -4.14
N ILE A 55 6.03 2.17 -3.14
CA ILE A 55 5.36 0.86 -3.11
C ILE A 55 4.42 0.70 -4.31
N LEU A 56 3.64 1.73 -4.63
CA LEU A 56 2.79 1.77 -5.83
C LEU A 56 3.60 1.52 -7.10
N LEU A 57 4.71 2.23 -7.27
CA LEU A 57 5.59 2.04 -8.43
C LEU A 57 6.08 0.59 -8.53
N MET A 58 6.57 0.03 -7.43
CA MET A 58 7.04 -1.36 -7.39
C MET A 58 5.92 -2.35 -7.76
N VAL A 59 4.71 -2.15 -7.23
CA VAL A 59 3.53 -2.97 -7.57
C VAL A 59 3.17 -2.87 -9.05
N LEU A 60 3.25 -1.68 -9.65
CA LEU A 60 2.97 -1.47 -11.07
C LEU A 60 4.00 -2.13 -12.00
N VAL A 61 5.29 -2.05 -11.62
CA VAL A 61 6.38 -2.77 -12.30
C VAL A 61 6.23 -4.29 -12.15
N GLY A 62 5.50 -4.73 -11.13
CA GLY A 62 5.29 -6.15 -10.84
C GLY A 62 6.38 -6.75 -9.96
N GLU A 63 7.15 -5.91 -9.27
CA GLU A 63 8.22 -6.34 -8.38
C GLU A 63 7.65 -7.07 -7.17
N ARG A 64 8.18 -8.28 -6.89
CA ARG A 64 7.70 -9.12 -5.79
C ARG A 64 7.84 -8.41 -4.44
N TRP A 65 8.92 -7.65 -4.27
CA TRP A 65 9.20 -6.84 -3.08
C TRP A 65 8.17 -5.73 -2.86
N GLY A 66 7.54 -5.22 -3.92
CA GLY A 66 6.46 -4.24 -3.83
C GLY A 66 5.24 -4.78 -3.10
N TYR A 67 4.86 -6.04 -3.37
CA TYR A 67 3.75 -6.68 -2.65
C TYR A 67 4.11 -6.96 -1.18
N THR A 68 5.35 -7.34 -0.89
CA THR A 68 5.82 -7.50 0.51
C THR A 68 5.77 -6.18 1.26
N ALA A 69 6.26 -5.10 0.64
CA ALA A 69 6.21 -3.77 1.23
C ALA A 69 4.76 -3.33 1.43
N ALA A 70 3.86 -3.55 0.47
CA ALA A 70 2.43 -3.24 0.62
C ALA A 70 1.76 -4.03 1.77
N ALA A 71 2.19 -5.24 2.07
CA ALA A 71 1.61 -6.04 3.17
C ALA A 71 2.12 -5.61 4.56
N VAL A 72 3.36 -5.14 4.65
CA VAL A 72 4.03 -4.85 5.93
C VAL A 72 3.96 -3.36 6.28
N PHE A 73 4.13 -2.49 5.29
CA PHE A 73 4.25 -1.05 5.49
C PHE A 73 3.02 -0.42 6.17
N PRO A 74 1.77 -0.74 5.80
CA PRO A 74 0.59 -0.20 6.48
C PRO A 74 0.56 -0.57 7.96
N LEU A 75 0.92 -1.81 8.32
CA LEU A 75 1.00 -2.24 9.72
C LEU A 75 2.07 -1.47 10.48
N THR A 76 3.23 -1.21 9.87
CA THR A 76 4.27 -0.41 10.51
C THR A 76 3.88 1.06 10.64
N ALA A 77 3.19 1.64 9.65
CA ALA A 77 2.72 3.02 9.68
C ALA A 77 1.65 3.24 10.78
N VAL A 78 0.72 2.29 10.89
CA VAL A 78 -0.27 2.16 11.97
C VAL A 78 0.44 2.12 13.33
N VAL A 79 1.48 1.30 13.50
CA VAL A 79 2.18 1.16 14.80
C VAL A 79 3.09 2.37 15.13
N LEU A 80 3.83 2.93 14.16
CA LEU A 80 4.86 3.93 14.42
C LEU A 80 4.37 5.39 14.47
N GLY A 81 3.35 5.76 13.69
CA GLY A 81 3.23 7.18 13.29
C GLY A 81 1.82 7.75 13.35
N ASP A 82 0.83 7.04 12.82
CA ASP A 82 -0.42 7.71 12.48
C ASP A 82 -1.36 7.93 13.68
N TYR A 83 -1.38 7.03 14.67
CA TYR A 83 -2.23 7.23 15.86
C TYR A 83 -1.74 8.37 16.75
N CYS A 84 -0.44 8.47 17.05
CA CYS A 84 0.07 9.52 17.93
C CYS A 84 -0.07 10.93 17.33
N GLY A 85 0.07 11.05 16.00
CA GLY A 85 -0.13 12.31 15.27
C GLY A 85 -1.60 12.67 15.06
N ALA A 86 -2.43 11.72 14.61
CA ALA A 86 -3.84 11.95 14.30
C ALA A 86 -4.73 12.09 15.54
N ILE A 87 -4.43 11.38 16.65
CA ILE A 87 -5.10 11.56 17.94
C ILE A 87 -4.83 12.97 18.48
N ARG A 88 -3.59 13.47 18.39
CA ARG A 88 -3.23 14.84 18.80
C ARG A 88 -3.88 15.92 17.93
N ALA A 89 -4.09 15.63 16.64
CA ALA A 89 -4.72 16.55 15.69
C ALA A 89 -6.27 16.45 15.67
N GLY A 90 -6.88 15.54 16.45
CA GLY A 90 -8.34 15.32 16.45
C GLY A 90 -8.89 14.81 15.12
N SER A 91 -8.03 14.31 14.23
CA SER A 91 -8.33 13.94 12.84
C SER A 91 -8.06 12.45 12.61
N LEU A 92 -8.47 11.60 13.56
CA LEU A 92 -8.52 10.17 13.31
C LEU A 92 -9.60 9.90 12.26
N ASN A 93 -9.19 9.89 11.00
CA ASN A 93 -10.08 9.58 9.90
C ASN A 93 -10.05 8.06 9.74
N THR A 94 -11.10 7.40 10.23
CA THR A 94 -11.29 5.94 10.17
C THR A 94 -11.06 5.35 8.77
N VAL A 95 -11.20 6.19 7.75
CA VAL A 95 -10.94 5.88 6.34
C VAL A 95 -9.50 5.42 6.09
N ASP A 96 -8.47 6.02 6.71
CA ASP A 96 -7.07 5.62 6.47
C ASP A 96 -6.83 4.19 6.96
N VAL A 97 -7.32 3.90 8.18
CA VAL A 97 -7.22 2.59 8.80
C VAL A 97 -7.93 1.55 7.94
N VAL A 98 -9.09 1.89 7.37
CA VAL A 98 -9.83 0.99 6.48
C VAL A 98 -9.07 0.75 5.16
N VAL A 99 -8.50 1.79 4.56
CA VAL A 99 -7.71 1.67 3.32
C VAL A 99 -6.45 0.84 3.58
N ASP A 100 -5.71 1.12 4.64
CA ASP A 100 -4.53 0.37 5.06
C ASP A 100 -4.85 -1.10 5.33
N LEU A 101 -5.95 -1.36 6.05
CA LEU A 101 -6.41 -2.72 6.34
C LEU A 101 -6.88 -3.47 5.08
N ALA A 102 -7.33 -2.76 4.05
CA ALA A 102 -7.69 -3.34 2.75
C ALA A 102 -6.47 -3.62 1.85
N ILE A 103 -5.40 -2.83 1.97
CA ILE A 103 -4.14 -3.02 1.23
C ILE A 103 -3.47 -4.35 1.64
N VAL A 104 -3.45 -4.67 2.94
CA VAL A 104 -2.77 -5.86 3.48
C VAL A 104 -3.26 -7.18 2.86
N PRO A 105 -4.57 -7.53 2.85
CA PRO A 105 -5.05 -8.79 2.28
C PRO A 105 -4.85 -8.83 0.76
N ALA A 106 -5.04 -7.71 0.05
CA ALA A 106 -4.78 -7.62 -1.39
C ALA A 106 -3.31 -7.91 -1.73
N ALA A 107 -2.38 -7.37 -0.93
CA ALA A 107 -0.94 -7.61 -1.07
C ALA A 107 -0.55 -9.06 -0.74
N ILE A 108 -1.13 -9.66 0.31
CA ILE A 108 -0.90 -11.07 0.66
C ILE A 108 -1.39 -12.01 -0.44
N MET A 109 -2.56 -11.74 -1.01
CA MET A 109 -3.08 -12.52 -2.14
C MET A 109 -2.17 -12.41 -3.37
N MET A 110 -1.63 -11.22 -3.66
CA MET A 110 -0.62 -11.02 -4.71
C MET A 110 0.66 -11.81 -4.46
N LEU A 111 1.20 -11.81 -3.24
CA LEU A 111 2.38 -12.58 -2.88
C LEU A 111 2.19 -14.08 -3.05
N ARG A 112 1.00 -14.61 -2.72
CA ARG A 112 0.66 -16.02 -2.89
C ARG A 112 0.47 -16.41 -4.36
N ALA A 113 -0.05 -15.49 -5.16
CA ALA A 113 -0.27 -15.69 -6.59
C ALA A 113 1.01 -15.50 -7.42
N HIS A 114 2.06 -14.88 -6.86
CA HIS A 114 3.32 -14.67 -7.56
C HIS A 114 4.10 -16.00 -7.66
N PRO A 115 4.51 -16.43 -8.87
CA PRO A 115 5.34 -17.62 -9.01
C PRO A 115 6.63 -17.45 -8.18
N ARG A 116 6.97 -18.48 -7.40
CA ARG A 116 8.26 -18.53 -6.70
C ARG A 116 9.36 -18.68 -7.76
N PRO A 117 10.49 -17.97 -7.62
CA PRO A 117 11.67 -18.30 -8.41
C PRO A 117 12.03 -19.76 -8.12
N GLU A 118 12.14 -20.58 -9.17
CA GLU A 118 12.74 -21.91 -9.05
C GLU A 118 14.13 -21.74 -8.41
N PRO A 119 14.48 -22.55 -7.40
CA PRO A 119 15.86 -22.55 -6.91
C PRO A 119 16.75 -22.91 -8.10
N ALA A 120 17.64 -21.98 -8.46
CA ALA A 120 18.68 -22.25 -9.45
C ALA A 120 19.38 -23.54 -9.00
N ALA A 121 19.29 -24.59 -9.82
CA ALA A 121 19.99 -25.84 -9.59
C ALA A 121 21.48 -25.49 -9.45
N ALA A 122 21.99 -25.62 -8.23
CA ALA A 122 23.39 -25.44 -7.89
C ALA A 122 24.20 -26.65 -8.32
#